data_AF-A0A931K0F1-F1
#
_entry.id   AF-A0A931K0F1-F1
#
_cell.length_a   1.000
_cell.length_b   1.000
_cell.length_c   1.000
_cell.angle_alpha   90.00
_cell.angle_beta   90.00
_cell.angle_gamma   90.00
#
_symmetry.space_group_name_H-M   'P 1'
#
loop_
_entity.id
_entity.type
_entity.pdbx_description
1 polymer ?
#
loop_
_entity_poly.entity_id
_entity_poly.type
_entity_poly.pdbx_seq_one_letter_code
_entity_poly.pdbx_strand_id
1 'polypeptide(L)'
;MKFSPLKAGLIALPVVGIAVFLYVVFAAMNNPSHSAFSDYATGEMRQLEFLEAPPPRPSTAFVDGEGNFSDYATGEMRQLEFLEAPPPRPSTAFVDGEGNRVTLADYEGQVILVNLWATWCGPCIVEMPELDQLQGDLGGEDFQVVTISLDRSIEEPREFYAENGIDHLPLLHENTFGIATAAQARGLPMTILYDRRGMEIARMPRDAHWASEDAYAFIRAAIARE
;
A
#
# COMPACT_ATOMS: atom_id res chain seq x y z
N MET A 1 -66.47 37.03 18.79
CA MET A 1 -65.69 36.25 17.80
C MET A 1 -64.61 35.47 18.54
N LYS A 2 -64.75 34.15 18.68
CA LYS A 2 -63.75 33.27 19.31
C LYS A 2 -63.25 32.30 18.25
N PHE A 3 -61.97 32.41 17.89
CA PHE A 3 -61.31 31.58 16.88
C PHE A 3 -61.17 30.13 17.40
N SER A 4 -61.57 29.16 16.58
CA SER A 4 -61.46 27.73 16.87
C SER A 4 -60.02 27.23 16.71
N PRO A 5 -59.47 26.43 17.65
CA PRO A 5 -58.06 26.01 17.66
C PRO A 5 -57.70 25.01 16.54
N LEU A 6 -58.68 24.44 15.84
CA LEU A 6 -58.46 23.46 14.76
C LEU A 6 -57.87 24.05 13.47
N LYS A 7 -57.93 25.38 13.26
CA LYS A 7 -57.33 26.03 12.08
C LYS A 7 -55.85 26.40 12.24
N ALA A 8 -55.32 26.40 13.47
CA ALA A 8 -53.92 26.75 13.73
C ALA A 8 -52.94 25.60 13.36
N GLY A 9 -53.36 24.34 13.51
CA GLY A 9 -52.52 23.17 13.22
C GLY A 9 -52.28 22.90 11.73
N LEU A 10 -53.21 23.27 10.84
CA LEU A 10 -53.11 22.96 9.41
C LEU A 10 -52.23 23.96 8.63
N ILE A 11 -51.89 25.11 9.24
CA ILE A 11 -51.06 26.16 8.63
C ILE A 11 -49.63 26.14 9.22
N ALA A 12 -49.44 25.67 10.45
CA ALA A 12 -48.12 25.62 11.10
C ALA A 12 -47.18 24.55 10.51
N LEU A 13 -47.69 23.37 10.15
CA LEU A 13 -46.91 22.28 9.54
C LEU A 13 -46.25 22.63 8.20
N PRO A 14 -46.95 23.24 7.21
CA PRO A 14 -46.31 23.61 5.95
C PRO A 14 -45.33 24.78 6.13
N VAL A 15 -45.57 25.72 7.04
CA VAL A 15 -44.65 26.85 7.26
C VAL A 15 -43.35 26.41 7.93
N VAL A 16 -43.41 25.49 8.91
CA VAL A 16 -42.19 24.90 9.51
C VAL A 16 -41.47 24.02 8.48
N GLY A 17 -42.19 23.22 7.71
CA GLY A 17 -41.61 22.42 6.63
C GLY A 17 -40.92 23.28 5.57
N ILE A 18 -41.53 24.39 5.15
CA ILE A 18 -40.95 25.35 4.20
C ILE A 18 -39.75 26.05 4.83
N ALA A 19 -39.81 26.47 6.10
CA ALA A 19 -38.68 27.12 6.76
C ALA A 19 -37.48 26.17 6.93
N VAL A 20 -37.72 24.91 7.31
CA VAL A 20 -36.67 23.88 7.41
C VAL A 20 -36.11 23.55 6.03
N PHE A 21 -36.96 23.41 5.01
CA PHE A 21 -36.52 23.14 3.64
C PHE A 21 -35.69 24.32 3.09
N LEU A 22 -36.15 25.56 3.27
CA LEU A 22 -35.41 26.75 2.88
C LEU A 22 -34.10 26.90 3.67
N TYR A 23 -34.07 26.52 4.94
CA TYR A 23 -32.83 26.51 5.74
C TYR A 23 -31.85 25.45 5.25
N VAL A 24 -32.31 24.24 4.94
CA VAL A 24 -31.46 23.16 4.38
C VAL A 24 -30.94 23.53 2.99
N VAL A 25 -31.79 24.11 2.13
CA VAL A 25 -31.38 24.57 0.80
C VAL A 25 -30.40 25.74 0.92
N PHE A 26 -30.67 26.72 1.78
CA PHE A 26 -29.75 27.83 2.03
C PHE A 26 -28.42 27.34 2.61
N ALA A 27 -28.44 26.42 3.56
CA ALA A 27 -27.23 25.81 4.12
C ALA A 27 -26.45 25.00 3.07
N ALA A 28 -27.13 24.25 2.19
CA ALA A 28 -26.49 23.54 1.09
C ALA A 28 -25.92 24.48 0.01
N MET A 29 -26.59 25.60 -0.26
CA MET A 29 -26.13 26.61 -1.22
C MET A 29 -25.01 27.50 -0.67
N ASN A 30 -24.92 27.66 0.65
CA ASN A 30 -23.87 28.40 1.35
C ASN A 30 -22.87 27.49 2.09
N ASN A 31 -22.81 26.19 1.78
CA ASN A 31 -21.73 25.32 2.21
C ASN A 31 -20.64 25.38 1.13
N PRO A 32 -19.67 26.32 1.20
CA PRO A 32 -18.50 26.23 0.36
C PRO A 32 -17.91 24.84 0.54
N SER A 33 -17.51 24.20 -0.56
CA SER A 33 -16.78 22.93 -0.57
C SER A 33 -15.41 23.12 0.07
N HIS A 34 -15.38 23.38 1.37
CA HIS A 34 -14.20 23.40 2.18
C HIS A 34 -13.99 21.96 2.64
N SER A 35 -12.92 21.35 2.15
CA SER A 35 -12.46 20.07 2.66
C SER A 35 -12.38 20.17 4.18
N ALA A 36 -12.80 19.14 4.91
CA ALA A 36 -12.85 19.14 6.37
C ALA A 36 -11.51 19.50 7.05
N PHE A 37 -10.40 19.55 6.30
CA PHE A 37 -9.08 19.96 6.73
C PHE A 37 -8.84 21.48 6.75
N SER A 38 -9.57 22.30 5.98
CA SER A 38 -9.32 23.74 5.92
C SER A 38 -9.59 24.45 7.24
N ASP A 39 -10.53 23.93 8.02
CA ASP A 39 -10.89 24.46 9.34
C ASP A 39 -9.77 24.25 10.37
N TYR A 40 -8.86 23.31 10.11
CA TYR A 40 -7.70 22.99 10.96
C TYR A 40 -6.38 23.57 10.43
N ALA A 41 -6.37 24.14 9.21
CA ALA A 41 -5.18 24.73 8.63
C ALA A 41 -4.82 26.06 9.33
N THR A 42 -3.66 26.07 10.02
CA THR A 42 -3.12 27.24 10.71
C THR A 42 -1.76 27.65 10.12
N GLY A 43 -1.43 28.95 10.21
CA GLY A 43 -0.17 29.47 9.68
C GLY A 43 -0.04 29.27 8.16
N GLU A 44 1.14 28.86 7.71
CA GLU A 44 1.45 28.68 6.27
C GLU A 44 0.67 27.53 5.62
N MET A 45 0.06 26.64 6.41
CA MET A 45 -0.76 25.54 5.89
C MET A 45 -2.02 26.02 5.13
N ARG A 46 -2.42 27.29 5.30
CA ARG A 46 -3.50 27.89 4.50
C ARG A 46 -3.12 28.20 3.05
N GLN A 47 -1.83 28.23 2.75
CA GLN A 47 -1.32 28.50 1.40
C GLN A 47 -1.10 27.21 0.60
N LEU A 48 -1.34 26.03 1.20
CA LEU A 48 -1.28 24.77 0.48
C LEU A 48 -2.48 24.69 -0.47
N GLU A 49 -2.17 24.63 -1.76
CA GLU A 49 -3.16 24.47 -2.81
C GLU A 49 -3.48 22.98 -2.95
N PHE A 50 -4.75 22.63 -2.75
CA PHE A 50 -5.20 21.25 -2.92
C PHE A 50 -5.27 20.96 -4.41
N LEU A 51 -4.42 20.05 -4.89
CA LEU A 51 -4.51 19.57 -6.27
C LEU A 51 -5.86 18.87 -6.47
N GLU A 52 -6.59 19.31 -7.49
CA GLU A 52 -7.90 18.77 -7.85
C GLU A 52 -7.83 17.28 -8.24
N ALA A 53 -6.66 16.83 -8.70
CA ALA A 53 -6.31 15.43 -8.87
C ALA A 53 -4.79 15.24 -8.65
N PRO A 54 -4.35 14.07 -8.14
CA PRO A 54 -2.93 13.75 -8.11
C PRO A 54 -2.35 13.78 -9.54
N PRO A 55 -1.06 14.17 -9.70
CA PRO A 55 -0.44 14.17 -11.01
C PRO A 55 -0.51 12.77 -11.64
N PRO A 56 -0.62 12.68 -12.99
CA PRO A 56 -0.62 11.40 -13.66
C PRO A 56 0.65 10.62 -13.27
N ARG A 57 0.46 9.38 -12.79
CA ARG A 57 1.59 8.50 -12.51
C ARG A 57 2.32 8.23 -13.83
N PRO A 58 3.67 8.25 -13.86
CA PRO A 58 4.40 7.83 -15.04
C PRO A 58 4.06 6.36 -15.31
N SER A 59 3.27 6.09 -16.34
CA SER A 59 3.05 4.74 -16.85
C SER A 59 3.97 4.53 -18.05
N THR A 60 5.14 3.95 -17.82
CA THR A 60 5.97 3.43 -18.92
C THR A 60 6.16 1.96 -18.67
N ALA A 61 5.21 1.20 -19.19
CA ALA A 61 5.15 -0.24 -19.12
C ALA A 61 6.39 -0.87 -19.79
N PHE A 62 6.97 -1.88 -19.13
CA PHE A 62 8.13 -2.62 -19.61
C PHE A 62 7.74 -3.68 -20.61
N VAL A 63 8.16 -3.51 -21.85
CA VAL A 63 8.01 -4.56 -22.86
C VAL A 63 9.33 -5.33 -22.94
N ASP A 64 9.40 -6.49 -22.32
CA ASP A 64 10.30 -7.54 -22.80
C ASP A 64 9.58 -8.41 -23.84
N GLY A 65 10.36 -9.21 -24.57
CA GLY A 65 9.92 -9.97 -25.75
C GLY A 65 8.92 -11.10 -25.48
N GLU A 66 8.46 -11.27 -24.23
CA GLU A 66 7.58 -12.38 -23.81
C GLU A 66 6.20 -11.90 -23.32
N GLY A 67 5.91 -10.61 -23.45
CA GLY A 67 4.64 -9.97 -23.09
C GLY A 67 4.79 -9.06 -21.87
N ASN A 68 4.00 -7.99 -21.80
CA ASN A 68 4.25 -6.91 -20.84
C ASN A 68 3.74 -7.28 -19.43
N PHE A 69 4.60 -7.21 -18.41
CA PHE A 69 4.14 -7.38 -17.02
C PHE A 69 3.10 -6.33 -16.60
N SER A 70 2.98 -5.21 -17.32
CA SER A 70 1.92 -4.21 -17.09
C SER A 70 0.51 -4.73 -17.33
N ASP A 71 0.36 -5.82 -18.09
CA ASP A 71 -0.95 -6.43 -18.31
C ASP A 71 -1.54 -6.99 -17.00
N TYR A 72 -0.68 -7.24 -16.00
CA TYR A 72 -1.07 -7.63 -14.64
C TYR A 72 -1.35 -6.45 -13.71
N ALA A 73 -1.19 -5.20 -14.17
CA ALA A 73 -1.51 -4.00 -13.38
C ALA A 73 -3.04 -3.72 -13.38
N THR A 74 -3.82 -4.73 -13.00
CA THR A 74 -5.29 -4.74 -12.97
C THR A 74 -5.81 -5.04 -11.57
N GLY A 75 -7.10 -4.79 -11.32
CA GLY A 75 -7.76 -5.02 -10.03
C GLY A 75 -6.94 -4.54 -8.81
N GLU A 76 -6.51 -5.46 -7.96
CA GLU A 76 -5.72 -5.13 -6.76
C GLU A 76 -4.28 -4.71 -7.07
N MET A 77 -3.76 -5.09 -8.24
CA MET A 77 -2.40 -4.78 -8.71
C MET A 77 -2.32 -3.51 -9.58
N ARG A 78 -3.41 -2.73 -9.72
CA ARG A 78 -3.46 -1.46 -10.48
C ARG A 78 -2.45 -0.39 -10.06
N GLN A 79 -1.77 -0.61 -8.95
CA GLN A 79 -0.83 0.34 -8.38
C GLN A 79 0.63 -0.09 -8.50
N LEU A 80 0.90 -1.20 -9.19
CA LEU A 80 2.26 -1.56 -9.61
C LEU A 80 2.88 -0.43 -10.44
N GLU A 81 4.13 -0.13 -10.13
CA GLU A 81 4.99 0.76 -10.88
C GLU A 81 6.07 -0.07 -11.60
N PHE A 82 6.41 0.34 -12.83
CA PHE A 82 7.45 -0.26 -13.65
C PHE A 82 8.46 0.85 -14.03
N LEU A 83 9.75 0.64 -13.75
CA LEU A 83 10.78 1.69 -13.82
C LEU A 83 11.57 1.67 -15.13
N GLU A 84 11.57 2.75 -15.93
CA GLU A 84 12.18 2.86 -17.29
C GLU A 84 13.63 2.35 -17.44
N ALA A 85 14.39 2.29 -16.35
CA ALA A 85 15.59 1.47 -16.28
C ALA A 85 15.52 0.65 -14.98
N PRO A 86 15.17 -0.65 -15.03
CA PRO A 86 15.03 -1.45 -13.82
C PRO A 86 16.41 -1.64 -13.18
N PRO A 87 16.57 -1.26 -11.90
CA PRO A 87 17.85 -1.42 -11.23
C PRO A 87 18.08 -2.88 -10.83
N PRO A 88 19.34 -3.29 -10.62
CA PRO A 88 19.63 -4.53 -9.92
C PRO A 88 19.22 -4.42 -8.44
N ARG A 89 18.97 -5.56 -7.80
CA ARG A 89 18.72 -5.67 -6.37
C ARG A 89 19.87 -5.07 -5.55
N PRO A 90 19.59 -4.35 -4.45
CA PRO A 90 20.62 -3.84 -3.56
C PRO A 90 21.54 -4.93 -3.00
N SER A 91 22.81 -4.58 -2.77
CA SER A 91 23.80 -5.44 -2.12
C SER A 91 23.89 -5.23 -0.59
N THR A 92 22.99 -4.41 -0.03
CA THR A 92 22.92 -4.15 1.41
C THR A 92 22.71 -5.46 2.17
N ALA A 93 23.46 -5.63 3.24
CA ALA A 93 23.31 -6.78 4.11
C ALA A 93 22.34 -6.50 5.25
N PHE A 94 21.72 -7.58 5.70
CA PHE A 94 20.80 -7.65 6.82
C PHE A 94 21.14 -8.90 7.64
N VAL A 95 20.38 -9.14 8.70
CA VAL A 95 20.53 -10.34 9.54
C VAL A 95 19.28 -11.20 9.50
N ASP A 96 19.45 -12.51 9.64
CA ASP A 96 18.35 -13.44 9.84
C ASP A 96 17.99 -13.61 11.32
N GLY A 97 16.97 -14.43 11.59
CA GLY A 97 16.49 -14.76 12.93
C GLY A 97 17.51 -15.46 13.83
N GLU A 98 18.62 -15.97 13.28
CA GLU A 98 19.73 -16.58 14.02
C GLU A 98 20.92 -15.61 14.21
N GLY A 99 20.86 -14.42 13.59
CA GLY A 99 21.91 -13.41 13.62
C GLY A 99 22.99 -13.61 12.54
N ASN A 100 22.79 -14.51 11.58
CA ASN A 100 23.70 -14.65 10.45
C ASN A 100 23.54 -13.47 9.50
N ARG A 101 24.64 -13.09 8.85
CA ARG A 101 24.64 -12.05 7.82
C ARG A 101 24.09 -12.61 6.51
N VAL A 102 23.07 -11.95 5.97
CA VAL A 102 22.40 -12.31 4.71
C VAL A 102 22.34 -11.10 3.78
N THR A 103 22.19 -11.34 2.49
CA THR A 103 22.00 -10.35 1.43
C THR A 103 20.96 -10.85 0.43
N LEU A 104 20.43 -9.95 -0.43
CA LEU A 104 19.56 -10.40 -1.52
C LEU A 104 20.30 -11.30 -2.53
N ALA A 105 21.64 -11.28 -2.55
CA ALA A 105 22.43 -12.15 -3.42
C ALA A 105 22.27 -13.65 -3.07
N ASP A 106 21.91 -13.96 -1.82
CA ASP A 106 21.72 -15.34 -1.35
C ASP A 106 20.49 -16.03 -1.98
N TYR A 107 19.65 -15.25 -2.67
CA TYR A 107 18.49 -15.72 -3.45
C TYR A 107 18.76 -15.68 -4.97
N GLU A 108 20.01 -15.86 -5.40
CA GLU A 108 20.34 -15.95 -6.83
C GLU A 108 19.65 -17.15 -7.50
N GLY A 109 19.13 -16.94 -8.71
CA GLY A 109 18.40 -17.98 -9.44
C GLY A 109 16.93 -18.13 -9.04
N GLN A 110 16.44 -17.34 -8.09
CA GLN A 110 15.03 -17.32 -7.67
C GLN A 110 14.36 -16.00 -8.05
N VAL A 111 13.07 -16.06 -8.37
CA VAL A 111 12.24 -14.86 -8.37
C VAL A 111 11.97 -14.49 -6.91
N ILE A 112 12.17 -13.24 -6.53
CA ILE A 112 11.96 -12.81 -5.14
C ILE A 112 11.03 -11.62 -5.02
N LEU A 113 10.05 -11.72 -4.13
CA LEU A 113 9.18 -10.63 -3.72
C LEU A 113 9.71 -10.04 -2.41
N VAL A 114 10.50 -8.98 -2.51
CA VAL A 114 11.10 -8.31 -1.35
C VAL A 114 10.12 -7.30 -0.78
N ASN A 115 9.75 -7.42 0.50
CA ASN A 115 8.91 -6.45 1.19
C ASN A 115 9.69 -5.79 2.33
N LEU A 116 9.76 -4.46 2.30
CA LEU A 116 10.34 -3.66 3.36
C LEU A 116 9.22 -3.18 4.27
N TRP A 117 9.32 -3.50 5.55
CA TRP A 117 8.24 -3.25 6.50
C TRP A 117 8.76 -2.92 7.90
N ALA A 118 7.84 -2.58 8.81
CA ALA A 118 8.12 -2.47 10.23
C ALA A 118 6.85 -2.65 11.06
N THR A 119 6.98 -3.06 12.32
CA THR A 119 5.83 -3.29 13.23
C THR A 119 5.04 -2.02 13.54
N TRP A 120 5.70 -0.85 13.54
CA TRP A 120 5.06 0.45 13.73
C TRP A 120 4.38 1.01 12.47
N CYS A 121 4.52 0.34 11.32
CA CYS A 121 3.87 0.72 10.08
C CYS A 121 2.50 0.04 9.97
N GLY A 122 1.43 0.81 10.21
CA GLY A 122 0.05 0.32 10.18
C GLY A 122 -0.35 -0.44 8.91
N PRO A 123 -0.12 0.10 7.69
CA PRO A 123 -0.44 -0.63 6.47
C PRO A 123 0.41 -1.89 6.28
N CYS A 124 1.66 -1.87 6.72
CA CYS A 124 2.56 -3.01 6.60
C CYS A 124 2.04 -4.23 7.37
N ILE A 125 1.67 -4.05 8.64
CA ILE A 125 1.21 -5.17 9.46
C ILE A 125 -0.12 -5.78 8.96
N VAL A 126 -0.91 -5.02 8.19
CA VAL A 126 -2.15 -5.50 7.58
C VAL A 126 -1.88 -6.49 6.44
N GLU A 127 -0.84 -6.27 5.64
CA GLU A 127 -0.51 -7.13 4.50
C GLU A 127 0.33 -8.37 4.87
N MET A 128 0.94 -8.40 6.05
CA MET A 128 1.83 -9.49 6.47
C MET A 128 1.18 -10.89 6.45
N PRO A 129 -0.07 -11.10 6.93
CA PRO A 129 -0.71 -12.42 6.85
C PRO A 129 -0.95 -12.87 5.40
N GLU A 130 -1.23 -11.93 4.48
CA GLU A 130 -1.42 -12.26 3.07
C GLU A 130 -0.09 -12.61 2.39
N LEU A 131 0.99 -11.91 2.75
CA LEU A 131 2.35 -12.26 2.30
C LEU A 131 2.80 -13.63 2.83
N ASP A 132 2.44 -13.96 4.08
CA ASP A 132 2.70 -15.28 4.66
C ASP A 132 1.95 -16.39 3.92
N GLN A 133 0.67 -16.17 3.62
CA GLN A 133 -0.10 -17.10 2.82
C GLN A 133 0.50 -17.28 1.41
N LEU A 134 0.88 -16.19 0.75
CA LEU A 134 1.52 -16.22 -0.57
C LEU A 134 2.80 -17.06 -0.55
N GLN A 135 3.62 -16.89 0.49
CA GLN A 135 4.83 -17.68 0.70
C GLN A 135 4.51 -19.16 0.97
N GLY A 136 3.49 -19.46 1.76
CA GLY A 136 3.04 -20.84 2.00
C GLY A 136 2.55 -21.53 0.73
N ASP A 137 1.88 -20.79 -0.16
CA ASP A 137 1.27 -21.35 -1.38
C ASP A 137 2.25 -21.46 -2.56
N LEU A 138 3.15 -20.49 -2.73
CA LEU A 138 4.03 -20.39 -3.91
C LEU A 138 5.53 -20.48 -3.58
N GLY A 139 5.93 -20.36 -2.31
CA GLY A 139 7.33 -20.41 -1.91
C GLY A 139 7.99 -21.76 -2.21
N GLY A 140 9.22 -21.74 -2.68
CA GLY A 140 9.95 -22.95 -3.06
C GLY A 140 11.30 -22.67 -3.74
N GLU A 141 11.76 -23.62 -4.55
CA GLU A 141 13.05 -23.51 -5.25
C GLU A 141 13.08 -22.33 -6.25
N ASP A 142 11.94 -22.00 -6.85
CA ASP A 142 11.83 -20.99 -7.91
C ASP A 142 11.41 -19.59 -7.42
N PHE A 143 10.80 -19.50 -6.23
CA PHE A 143 10.20 -18.28 -5.70
C PHE A 143 10.31 -18.15 -4.18
N GLN A 144 10.56 -16.94 -3.68
CA GLN A 144 10.53 -16.62 -2.26
C GLN A 144 9.95 -15.22 -2.00
N VAL A 145 9.12 -15.10 -0.96
CA VAL A 145 8.77 -13.84 -0.32
C VAL A 145 9.82 -13.52 0.73
N VAL A 146 10.44 -12.35 0.63
CA VAL A 146 11.58 -11.92 1.44
C VAL A 146 11.20 -10.65 2.20
N THR A 147 10.64 -10.82 3.40
CA THR A 147 10.19 -9.70 4.24
C THR A 147 11.30 -9.23 5.17
N ILE A 148 11.75 -7.98 5.02
CA ILE A 148 12.85 -7.40 5.79
C ILE A 148 12.31 -6.29 6.67
N SER A 149 12.35 -6.53 7.99
CA SER A 149 11.93 -5.55 8.98
C SER A 149 12.99 -4.46 9.16
N LEU A 150 12.54 -3.22 9.19
CA LEU A 150 13.32 -2.02 9.48
C LEU A 150 13.06 -1.49 10.91
N ASP A 151 12.54 -2.36 11.79
CA ASP A 151 12.38 -2.06 13.20
C ASP A 151 13.74 -1.80 13.87
N ARG A 152 13.73 -1.33 15.12
CA ARG A 152 14.99 -1.01 15.81
C ARG A 152 15.71 -2.28 16.28
N SER A 153 14.93 -3.30 16.63
CA SER A 153 15.37 -4.59 17.15
C SER A 153 14.71 -5.73 16.38
N ILE A 154 15.43 -6.84 16.21
CA ILE A 154 14.89 -8.07 15.61
C ILE A 154 13.78 -8.71 16.46
N GLU A 155 13.71 -8.37 17.75
CA GLU A 155 12.67 -8.94 18.61
C GLU A 155 11.28 -8.37 18.35
N GLU A 156 11.19 -7.14 17.82
CA GLU A 156 9.91 -6.52 17.44
C GLU A 156 9.19 -7.34 16.35
N PRO A 157 9.79 -7.63 15.17
CA PRO A 157 9.16 -8.49 14.17
C PRO A 157 9.02 -9.95 14.64
N ARG A 158 9.91 -10.46 15.52
CA ARG A 158 9.80 -11.82 16.07
C ARG A 158 8.54 -11.98 16.93
N GLU A 159 8.29 -11.02 17.81
CA GLU A 159 7.08 -10.99 18.64
C GLU A 159 5.83 -10.86 17.74
N PHE A 160 5.88 -9.98 16.74
CA PHE A 160 4.79 -9.85 15.77
C PHE A 160 4.50 -11.18 15.05
N TYR A 161 5.52 -11.93 14.63
CA TYR A 161 5.33 -13.22 13.95
C TYR A 161 4.64 -14.23 14.87
N ALA A 162 5.10 -14.33 16.11
CA ALA A 162 4.54 -15.24 17.10
C ALA A 162 3.08 -14.89 17.46
N GLU A 163 2.75 -13.61 17.57
CA GLU A 163 1.39 -13.15 17.92
C GLU A 163 0.38 -13.31 16.77
N ASN A 164 0.85 -13.23 15.52
CA ASN A 164 -0.02 -13.21 14.34
C ASN A 164 0.02 -14.50 13.52
N GLY A 165 0.78 -15.52 13.96
CA GLY A 165 0.87 -16.81 13.27
C GLY A 165 1.53 -16.70 11.91
N ILE A 166 2.60 -15.91 11.81
CA ILE A 166 3.42 -15.79 10.60
C ILE A 166 4.45 -16.93 10.63
N ASP A 167 4.17 -18.00 9.88
CA ASP A 167 4.89 -19.28 9.97
C ASP A 167 5.77 -19.58 8.75
N HIS A 168 5.51 -18.94 7.60
CA HIS A 168 6.16 -19.24 6.32
C HIS A 168 7.19 -18.19 5.93
N LEU A 169 7.07 -16.95 6.42
CA LEU A 169 7.99 -15.86 6.09
C LEU A 169 9.34 -15.97 6.83
N PRO A 170 10.45 -15.59 6.18
CA PRO A 170 11.74 -15.52 6.86
C PRO A 170 11.80 -14.31 7.79
N LEU A 171 12.30 -14.51 9.01
CA LEU A 171 12.59 -13.41 9.93
C LEU A 171 13.90 -12.72 9.52
N LEU A 172 13.81 -11.58 8.86
CA LEU A 172 14.96 -10.78 8.42
C LEU A 172 14.88 -9.35 8.97
N HIS A 173 16.03 -8.77 9.31
CA HIS A 173 16.11 -7.47 10.00
C HIS A 173 17.29 -6.60 9.55
N GLU A 174 17.02 -5.30 9.34
CA GLU A 174 18.01 -4.30 8.94
C GLU A 174 17.67 -2.93 9.57
N ASN A 175 18.35 -2.54 10.65
CA ASN A 175 17.95 -1.37 11.46
C ASN A 175 18.54 -0.02 11.00
N THR A 176 19.29 0.04 9.91
CA THR A 176 19.94 1.29 9.45
C THR A 176 19.15 2.00 8.35
N PHE A 177 18.06 1.41 7.84
CA PHE A 177 17.35 1.87 6.64
C PHE A 177 18.25 1.92 5.38
N GLY A 178 19.40 1.24 5.42
CA GLY A 178 20.35 1.18 4.32
C GLY A 178 19.75 0.49 3.11
N ILE A 179 18.99 -0.60 3.32
CA ILE A 179 18.36 -1.32 2.20
C ILE A 179 17.22 -0.51 1.58
N ALA A 180 16.41 0.17 2.39
CA ALA A 180 15.36 1.07 1.91
C ALA A 180 15.93 2.22 1.09
N THR A 181 17.02 2.82 1.55
CA THR A 181 17.73 3.88 0.82
C THR A 181 18.30 3.34 -0.50
N ALA A 182 18.96 2.18 -0.49
CA ALA A 182 19.54 1.57 -1.68
C ALA A 182 18.48 1.16 -2.72
N ALA A 183 17.31 0.70 -2.28
CA ALA A 183 16.16 0.39 -3.12
C ALA A 183 15.39 1.64 -3.60
N GLN A 184 15.78 2.83 -3.15
CA GLN A 184 15.10 4.10 -3.38
C GLN A 184 13.63 4.06 -2.92
N ALA A 185 13.40 3.40 -1.79
CA ALA A 185 12.08 3.30 -1.19
C ALA A 185 11.63 4.69 -0.70
N ARG A 186 10.42 5.11 -1.10
CA ARG A 186 9.86 6.43 -0.74
C ARG A 186 9.01 6.40 0.54
N GLY A 187 8.85 5.22 1.14
CA GLY A 187 8.00 4.98 2.30
C GLY A 187 7.84 3.48 2.54
N LEU A 188 7.06 3.14 3.57
CA LEU A 188 6.67 1.77 3.89
C LEU A 188 5.14 1.60 3.76
N PRO A 189 4.66 0.39 3.38
CA PRO A 189 5.49 -0.70 2.87
C PRO A 189 6.06 -0.37 1.49
N MET A 190 7.14 -1.06 1.15
CA MET A 190 7.70 -1.06 -0.20
C MET A 190 7.93 -2.51 -0.59
N THR A 191 7.15 -2.99 -1.56
CA THR A 191 7.31 -4.34 -2.11
C THR A 191 7.91 -4.26 -3.51
N ILE A 192 8.95 -5.04 -3.78
CA ILE A 192 9.67 -5.03 -5.05
C ILE A 192 9.84 -6.47 -5.51
N LEU A 193 9.45 -6.76 -6.74
CA LEU A 193 9.65 -8.06 -7.37
C LEU A 193 10.95 -8.01 -8.20
N TYR A 194 11.84 -8.98 -7.97
CA TYR A 194 13.06 -9.17 -8.75
C TYR A 194 13.04 -10.50 -9.49
N ASP A 195 13.59 -10.51 -10.71
CA ASP A 195 13.78 -11.70 -11.52
C ASP A 195 14.92 -12.60 -11.02
N ARG A 196 15.13 -13.76 -11.65
CA ARG A 196 16.19 -14.72 -11.28
C ARG A 196 17.61 -14.18 -11.46
N ARG A 197 17.78 -13.13 -12.28
CA ARG A 197 19.05 -12.42 -12.52
C ARG A 197 19.26 -11.30 -11.50
N GLY A 198 18.28 -11.05 -10.64
CA GLY A 198 18.29 -9.98 -9.64
C GLY A 198 17.95 -8.61 -10.19
N MET A 199 17.30 -8.50 -11.34
CA MET A 199 16.81 -7.24 -11.91
C MET A 199 15.37 -7.00 -11.47
N GLU A 200 15.02 -5.75 -11.19
CA GLU A 200 13.65 -5.40 -10.81
C GLU A 200 12.67 -5.63 -11.96
N ILE A 201 11.53 -6.25 -11.66
CA ILE A 201 10.40 -6.41 -12.58
C ILE A 201 9.40 -5.27 -12.34
N ALA A 202 8.98 -5.10 -11.09
CA ALA A 202 7.98 -4.11 -10.69
C ALA A 202 8.11 -3.78 -9.21
N ARG A 203 7.48 -2.68 -8.79
CA ARG A 203 7.35 -2.31 -7.37
C ARG A 203 5.94 -1.85 -7.01
N MET A 204 5.58 -2.05 -5.75
CA MET A 204 4.35 -1.57 -5.12
C MET A 204 4.76 -0.67 -3.94
N PRO A 205 4.66 0.66 -4.07
CA PRO A 205 5.11 1.62 -3.04
C PRO A 205 4.07 1.84 -1.92
N ARG A 206 3.22 0.85 -1.67
CA ARG A 206 2.09 0.90 -0.74
C ARG A 206 1.59 -0.52 -0.43
N ASP A 207 0.63 -0.61 0.47
CA ASP A 207 -0.05 -1.86 0.80
C ASP A 207 -0.85 -2.42 -0.39
N ALA A 208 -0.93 -3.74 -0.47
CA ALA A 208 -1.74 -4.44 -1.46
C ALA A 208 -2.35 -5.73 -0.90
N HIS A 209 -3.40 -6.20 -1.56
CA HIS A 209 -3.98 -7.51 -1.28
C HIS A 209 -3.18 -8.61 -2.00
N TRP A 210 -2.13 -9.10 -1.36
CA TRP A 210 -1.23 -10.14 -1.90
C TRP A 210 -1.87 -11.54 -1.97
N ALA A 211 -2.97 -11.78 -1.23
CA ALA A 211 -3.77 -12.99 -1.32
C ALA A 211 -4.82 -12.95 -2.46
N SER A 212 -4.84 -11.89 -3.27
CA SER A 212 -5.79 -11.74 -4.38
C SER A 212 -5.43 -12.60 -5.60
N GLU A 213 -6.44 -12.93 -6.42
CA GLU A 213 -6.23 -13.63 -7.69
C GLU A 213 -5.30 -12.85 -8.64
N ASP A 214 -5.41 -11.51 -8.66
CA ASP A 214 -4.55 -10.64 -9.47
C ASP A 214 -3.07 -10.76 -9.03
N ALA A 215 -2.81 -10.73 -7.72
CA ALA A 215 -1.46 -10.90 -7.19
C ALA A 215 -0.89 -12.29 -7.53
N TYR A 216 -1.67 -13.35 -7.33
CA TYR A 216 -1.25 -14.71 -7.67
C TYR A 216 -0.99 -14.87 -9.16
N ALA A 217 -1.82 -14.29 -10.03
CA ALA A 217 -1.62 -14.32 -11.47
C ALA A 217 -0.31 -13.60 -11.86
N PHE A 218 -0.05 -12.44 -11.28
CA PHE A 218 1.18 -11.67 -11.49
C PHE A 218 2.43 -12.45 -11.07
N ILE A 219 2.45 -12.99 -9.84
CA ILE A 219 3.59 -13.72 -9.31
C ILE A 219 3.83 -15.02 -10.10
N ARG A 220 2.78 -15.78 -10.42
CA ARG A 220 2.92 -16.99 -11.25
C ARG A 220 3.47 -16.69 -12.64
N ALA A 221 3.09 -15.55 -13.23
CA ALA A 221 3.62 -15.14 -14.51
C ALA A 221 5.13 -14.82 -14.43
N ALA A 222 5.57 -14.17 -13.36
CA ALA A 222 6.99 -13.91 -13.14
C ALA A 222 7.80 -15.20 -12.95
N ILE A 223 7.26 -16.16 -12.19
CA ILE A 223 7.90 -17.47 -11.97
C ILE A 223 8.01 -18.25 -13.28
N ALA A 224 6.98 -18.22 -14.13
CA ALA A 224 6.92 -19.06 -15.33
C ALA A 224 7.78 -18.57 -16.51
N ARG A 225 8.17 -17.28 -16.51
CA ARG A 225 8.92 -16.64 -17.61
C ARG A 225 10.44 -16.68 -17.43
N GLU A 226 10.92 -16.96 -16.22
CA GLU A 226 12.35 -16.96 -15.88
C GLU A 226 12.91 -18.39 -15.72
#